data_AF-A0A6L5FS01-F1
#
_entry.id   AF-A0A6L5FS01-F1
#
_cell.length_a   1.000
_cell.length_b   1.000
_cell.length_c   1.000
_cell.angle_alpha   90.00
_cell.angle_beta   90.00
_cell.angle_gamma   90.00
#
_symmetry.space_group_name_H-M   'P 1'
#
loop_
_entity.id
_entity.type
_entity.pdbx_description
1 polymer ?
#
loop_
_entity_poly.entity_id
_entity_poly.type
_entity_poly.pdbx_seq_one_letter_code
_entity_poly.pdbx_strand_id
1 'polypeptide(L)'
;MKKLKRTMAAVVFGVTVAAVVQELSKPEEEREWHGTVAGFVPYDFRPPTLERLRDSWWNPDSEQLFTDRVFGVGWAINLARVAELIKERQGSST
;
A
#
# COMPACT_ATOMS: atom_id res chain seq x y z
N MET A 1 -19.70 -15.35 -3.91
CA MET A 1 -19.11 -14.02 -4.25
C MET A 1 -19.51 -12.89 -3.28
N LYS A 2 -20.80 -12.61 -3.02
CA LYS A 2 -21.21 -11.49 -2.12
C LYS A 2 -20.68 -11.61 -0.67
N LYS A 3 -20.64 -12.82 -0.10
CA LYS A 3 -20.10 -13.06 1.24
C LYS A 3 -18.59 -12.76 1.31
N LEU A 4 -17.82 -13.24 0.34
CA LEU A 4 -16.37 -12.99 0.25
C LEU A 4 -16.04 -11.48 0.18
N LYS A 5 -16.75 -10.72 -0.67
CA LYS A 5 -16.57 -9.26 -0.76
C LYS A 5 -16.85 -8.56 0.58
N ARG A 6 -17.89 -9.00 1.30
CA ARG A 6 -18.23 -8.46 2.63
C ARG A 6 -17.17 -8.80 3.67
N THR A 7 -16.67 -10.03 3.66
CA THR A 7 -15.58 -10.44 4.57
C THR A 7 -14.33 -9.63 4.29
N MET A 8 -13.91 -9.48 3.03
CA MET A 8 -12.77 -8.63 2.68
C MET A 8 -12.98 -7.18 3.12
N ALA A 9 -14.16 -6.61 2.88
CA ALA A 9 -14.47 -5.25 3.31
C ALA A 9 -14.40 -5.10 4.84
N ALA A 10 -14.90 -6.08 5.60
CA ALA A 10 -14.81 -6.07 7.05
C ALA A 10 -13.37 -6.18 7.55
N VAL A 11 -12.53 -7.00 6.90
CA VAL A 11 -11.10 -7.10 7.22
C VAL A 11 -10.40 -5.77 6.95
N VAL A 12 -10.59 -5.18 5.76
CA VAL A 12 -10.00 -3.88 5.42
C VAL A 12 -10.46 -2.81 6.42
N PHE A 13 -11.75 -2.77 6.74
CA PHE A 13 -12.28 -1.83 7.73
C PHE A 13 -11.65 -2.03 9.10
N GLY A 14 -11.54 -3.27 9.57
CA GLY A 14 -10.92 -3.60 10.85
C GLY A 14 -9.46 -3.17 10.94
N VAL A 15 -8.67 -3.42 9.88
CA VAL A 15 -7.26 -2.97 9.82
C VAL A 15 -7.18 -1.44 9.82
N THR A 16 -8.05 -0.76 9.07
CA THR A 16 -8.09 0.72 9.06
C THR A 16 -8.43 1.29 10.43
N VAL A 17 -9.44 0.74 11.11
CA VAL A 17 -9.79 1.15 12.48
C VAL A 17 -8.62 0.90 13.43
N ALA A 18 -7.95 -0.26 13.33
CA ALA A 18 -6.79 -0.57 14.15
C ALA A 18 -5.64 0.42 13.96
N ALA A 19 -5.34 0.81 12.71
CA ALA A 19 -4.31 1.81 12.41
C ALA A 19 -4.66 3.19 13.02
N VAL A 20 -5.92 3.61 12.91
CA VAL A 20 -6.37 4.88 13.51
C VAL A 20 -6.30 4.83 15.03
N VAL A 21 -6.75 3.74 15.66
CA VAL A 21 -6.67 3.56 17.12
C VAL A 21 -5.21 3.53 17.59
N GLN A 22 -4.31 2.90 16.84
CA GLN A 22 -2.89 2.87 17.13
C GLN A 22 -2.28 4.28 17.19
N GLU A 23 -2.64 5.17 16.27
CA GLU A 23 -2.18 6.56 16.27
C GLU A 23 -2.85 7.41 17.35
N LEU A 24 -4.16 7.26 17.55
CA LEU A 24 -4.88 8.02 18.58
C LEU A 24 -4.48 7.63 20.01
N SER A 25 -3.97 6.41 20.20
CA SER A 25 -3.43 5.95 21.49
C SER A 25 -2.10 6.59 21.85
N LYS A 26 -1.38 7.19 20.89
CA LYS A 26 -0.13 7.90 21.12
C LYS A 26 -0.41 9.36 21.56
N PRO A 27 0.47 9.95 22.39
CA PRO A 27 0.50 11.39 22.62
C PRO A 27 0.54 12.15 21.29
N GLU A 28 -0.06 13.34 21.22
CA GLU A 28 -0.23 14.06 19.94
C GLU A 28 1.10 14.32 19.23
N GLU A 29 2.16 14.54 20.01
CA GLU A 29 3.54 14.79 19.57
C GLU A 29 4.21 13.56 18.95
N GLU A 30 3.72 12.35 19.26
CA GLU A 30 4.27 11.07 18.77
C GLU A 30 3.42 10.45 17.64
N ARG A 31 2.36 11.15 17.21
CA ARG A 31 1.48 10.69 16.12
C ARG A 31 2.16 10.93 14.78
N GLU A 32 2.60 9.84 14.18
CA GLU A 32 3.28 9.84 12.88
C GLU A 32 2.27 9.75 11.72
N TRP A 33 1.10 9.12 11.96
CA TRP A 33 0.09 8.85 10.92
C TRP A 33 0.59 8.00 9.74
N HIS A 34 1.71 7.29 9.90
CA HIS A 34 2.21 6.27 8.99
C HIS A 34 2.85 5.13 9.80
N GLY A 35 2.91 3.92 9.22
CA GLY A 35 3.50 2.76 9.88
C GLY A 35 2.97 1.44 9.36
N THR A 36 3.01 0.40 10.21
CA THR A 36 2.47 -0.93 9.89
C THR A 36 1.53 -1.43 10.99
N VAL A 37 0.39 -1.97 10.59
CA VAL A 37 -0.50 -2.73 11.49
C VAL A 37 0.02 -4.16 11.60
N ALA A 38 0.19 -4.62 12.85
CA ALA A 38 0.70 -5.96 13.18
C ALA A 38 2.06 -6.30 12.53
N GLY A 39 2.87 -5.28 12.20
CA GLY A 39 4.19 -5.46 11.58
C GLY A 39 4.18 -5.88 10.11
N PHE A 40 3.01 -5.94 9.45
CA PHE A 40 2.91 -6.44 8.08
C PHE A 40 2.12 -5.52 7.15
N VAL A 41 0.99 -4.97 7.59
CA VAL A 41 0.11 -4.18 6.68
C VAL A 41 0.49 -2.70 6.78
N PRO A 42 1.11 -2.09 5.75
CA PRO A 42 1.50 -0.70 5.79
C PRO A 42 0.27 0.22 5.79
N TYR A 43 0.38 1.38 6.41
CA TYR A 43 -0.59 2.46 6.32
C TYR A 43 0.12 3.81 6.24
N ASP A 44 -0.45 4.75 5.47
CA ASP A 44 -0.02 6.14 5.44
C ASP A 44 -1.26 7.03 5.32
N PHE A 45 -1.51 7.87 6.32
CA PHE A 45 -2.63 8.82 6.35
C PHE A 45 -2.15 10.27 6.19
N ARG A 46 -0.88 10.49 5.88
CA ARG A 46 -0.37 11.84 5.61
C ARG A 46 -0.92 12.37 4.29
N PRO A 47 -1.05 13.70 4.13
CA PRO A 47 -1.48 14.27 2.87
C PRO A 47 -0.58 13.80 1.72
N PRO A 48 -1.14 13.18 0.66
CA PRO A 48 -0.34 12.70 -0.45
C PRO A 48 0.25 13.88 -1.23
N THR A 49 1.48 13.74 -1.69
CA THR A 49 2.05 14.66 -2.69
C THR A 49 1.91 14.04 -4.09
N LEU A 50 1.72 14.89 -5.12
CA LEU A 50 1.62 14.43 -6.51
C LEU A 50 2.84 13.64 -6.95
N GLU A 51 4.02 14.02 -6.45
CA GLU A 51 5.29 13.34 -6.71
C GLU A 51 5.30 11.92 -6.13
N ARG A 52 4.92 11.75 -4.85
CA ARG A 52 4.84 10.42 -4.22
C ARG A 52 3.81 9.53 -4.90
N LEU A 53 2.67 10.09 -5.31
CA LEU A 53 1.66 9.37 -6.09
C LEU A 53 2.22 8.86 -7.42
N ARG A 54 2.99 9.66 -8.14
CA ARG A 54 3.64 9.21 -9.38
C ARG A 54 4.63 8.08 -9.09
N ASP A 55 5.48 8.25 -8.09
CA ASP A 55 6.53 7.29 -7.77
C ASP A 55 5.96 5.95 -7.28
N SER A 56 4.91 5.94 -6.46
CA SER A 56 4.39 4.66 -5.97
C SER A 56 3.75 3.81 -7.06
N TRP A 57 3.17 4.45 -8.08
CA TRP A 57 2.48 3.78 -9.18
C TRP A 57 3.39 3.52 -10.38
N TRP A 58 4.38 4.38 -10.61
CA TRP A 58 5.26 4.34 -11.79
C TRP A 58 6.68 4.77 -11.43
N ASN A 59 7.42 3.89 -10.77
CA ASN A 59 8.84 4.07 -10.49
C ASN A 59 9.67 3.02 -11.26
N PRO A 60 10.21 3.37 -12.44
CA PRO A 60 11.00 2.44 -13.24
C PRO A 60 12.37 2.11 -12.60
N ASP A 61 12.84 2.92 -11.66
CA ASP A 61 14.12 2.73 -10.99
C ASP A 61 14.02 1.77 -9.77
N SER A 62 12.80 1.35 -9.41
CA SER A 62 12.53 0.44 -8.29
C SER A 62 12.22 -0.97 -8.77
N GLU A 63 13.03 -1.94 -8.32
CA GLU A 63 12.80 -3.37 -8.58
C GLU A 63 11.63 -3.96 -7.76
N GLN A 64 11.07 -3.18 -6.82
CA GLN A 64 10.00 -3.65 -5.94
C GLN A 64 8.64 -3.65 -6.64
N LEU A 65 7.96 -4.80 -6.64
CA LEU A 65 6.62 -4.95 -7.20
C LEU A 65 5.55 -4.32 -6.29
N PHE A 66 5.70 -4.47 -4.98
CA PHE A 66 4.84 -3.89 -3.98
C PHE A 66 5.54 -2.71 -3.33
N THR A 67 4.91 -1.55 -3.42
CA THR A 67 5.40 -0.31 -2.81
C THR A 67 4.50 0.07 -1.64
N ASP A 68 5.02 0.80 -0.67
CA ASP A 68 4.18 1.40 0.36
C ASP A 68 3.17 2.35 -0.30
N ARG A 69 1.91 2.25 0.11
CA ARG A 69 0.85 3.08 -0.47
C ARG A 69 0.98 4.51 0.05
N VAL A 70 0.88 5.47 -0.87
CA VAL A 70 1.03 6.91 -0.58
C VAL A 70 -0.11 7.47 0.26
N PHE A 71 -1.28 6.81 0.23
CA PHE A 71 -2.42 7.17 1.06
C PHE A 71 -3.35 5.97 1.31
N GLY A 72 -3.71 5.75 2.57
CA GLY A 72 -4.58 4.67 3.03
C GLY A 72 -3.82 3.44 3.56
N VAL A 73 -4.51 2.30 3.57
CA VAL A 73 -4.02 1.04 4.18
C VAL A 73 -3.74 -0.02 3.12
N GLY A 74 -2.58 -0.65 3.20
CA GLY A 74 -2.11 -1.75 2.35
C GLY A 74 -1.06 -1.32 1.34
N TRP A 75 -0.71 -2.24 0.44
CA TRP A 75 0.34 -2.04 -0.56
C TRP A 75 -0.18 -1.35 -1.83
N ALA A 76 0.68 -0.57 -2.47
CA ALA A 76 0.55 -0.14 -3.85
C ALA A 76 1.30 -1.12 -4.78
N ILE A 77 1.01 -1.05 -6.08
CA ILE A 77 1.65 -1.87 -7.10
C ILE A 77 2.44 -0.94 -8.02
N ASN A 78 3.73 -1.22 -8.18
CA ASN A 78 4.56 -0.53 -9.16
C ASN A 78 4.28 -1.07 -10.57
N LEU A 79 3.51 -0.33 -11.36
CA LEU A 79 3.09 -0.75 -12.70
C LEU A 79 4.25 -0.79 -13.70
N ALA A 80 5.31 -0.01 -13.48
CA ALA A 80 6.51 -0.05 -14.32
C ALA A 80 7.16 -1.45 -14.23
N ARG A 81 7.33 -1.98 -13.01
CA ARG A 81 7.89 -3.33 -12.80
C ARG A 81 6.98 -4.43 -13.33
N VAL A 82 5.66 -4.27 -13.22
CA VAL A 82 4.70 -5.22 -13.83
C VAL A 82 4.90 -5.30 -15.34
N ALA A 83 5.10 -4.17 -16.02
CA ALA A 83 5.32 -4.14 -17.47
C ALA A 83 6.62 -4.84 -17.89
N GLU A 84 7.70 -4.66 -17.12
CA GLU A 84 8.98 -5.36 -17.35
C GLU A 84 8.84 -6.88 -17.20
N LEU A 85 8.21 -7.36 -16.12
CA LEU A 85 7.99 -8.78 -15.89
C LEU A 85 7.17 -9.42 -17.02
N ILE A 86 6.19 -8.69 -17.56
CA ILE A 86 5.40 -9.15 -18.72
C ILE A 86 6.30 -9.26 -19.96
N LYS A 87 7.18 -8.28 -20.19
CA LYS A 87 8.11 -8.26 -21.34
C LYS A 87 9.16 -9.38 -21.26
N GLU A 88 9.76 -9.58 -20.09
CA GLU A 88 10.71 -10.68 -19.82
C GLU A 88 10.06 -12.05 -20.11
N ARG A 89 8.82 -12.24 -19.66
CA ARG A 89 8.07 -13.48 -19.89
C ARG A 89 7.76 -13.73 -21.38
N GLN A 90 7.50 -12.68 -22.15
CA GLN A 90 7.25 -12.78 -23.59
C GLN A 90 8.53 -13.04 -24.40
N GLY A 91 9.66 -12.45 -23.99
CA GLY A 91 10.96 -12.65 -24.63
C GLY A 91 11.58 -14.03 -24.34
N SER A 92 11.19 -14.69 -23.25
CA SER A 92 11.69 -16.02 -22.87
C SER A 92 11.03 -17.19 -23.62
N SER A 93 10.11 -16.90 -24.56
CA SER A 93 9.37 -17.90 -25.35
C SER A 93 9.87 -18.05 -26.79
N THR A 94 11.06 -17.54 -27.12
CA THR A 94 11.78 -17.76 -28.40
C THR A 94 13.15 -18.35 -28.09
#